data_AF-A0A5F1ZN47-F1
#
_entry.id   AF-A0A5F1ZN47-F1
#
_cell.length_a   1.000
_cell.length_b   1.000
_cell.length_c   1.000
_cell.angle_alpha   90.00
_cell.angle_beta   90.00
_cell.angle_gamma   90.00
#
_symmetry.space_group_name_H-M   'P 1'
#
loop_
_entity.id
_entity.type
_entity.pdbx_description
1 polymer ?
#
loop_
_entity_poly.entity_id
_entity_poly.type
_entity_poly.pdbx_seq_one_letter_code
_entity_poly.pdbx_strand_id
1 'polypeptide(L)'
;MQTIKSFIIPLIITLCISLIAGCKKRQPKKNQAGQFVKVIAVESVAPEKGYPTFGKIVPAFGRTKYKFSPNASTEFDLNVDVPPEILSAVPLRSEVKVKLPLTNSVPVSGIVLSKSENRLLVRFRFQGRSIDESGAEVLFPPYIKSKFFALPIGSVIGPEGKNPYVFKIQDGKAIKLKIEPQGIYENKALVSGPFQRGDEIAVEGMENLADGEDVRVLK
;
A
#
# COMPACT_ATOMS: atom_id res chain seq x y z
N MET A 1 -58.18 39.00 -72.58
CA MET A 1 -59.00 38.10 -71.73
C MET A 1 -58.31 36.75 -71.66
N GLN A 2 -57.82 36.37 -70.47
CA GLN A 2 -57.48 35.00 -69.99
C GLN A 2 -56.54 35.15 -68.78
N THR A 3 -57.13 35.16 -67.59
CA THR A 3 -57.12 34.07 -66.57
C THR A 3 -55.90 34.11 -65.65
N ILE A 4 -56.07 34.83 -64.54
CA ILE A 4 -55.33 34.65 -63.29
C ILE A 4 -55.99 33.49 -62.55
N LYS A 5 -55.32 32.35 -62.45
CA LYS A 5 -55.64 31.29 -61.49
C LYS A 5 -54.35 30.62 -61.01
N SER A 6 -54.38 30.25 -59.74
CA SER A 6 -53.41 29.42 -59.01
C SER A 6 -52.08 30.09 -58.68
N PHE A 7 -51.94 30.56 -57.43
CA PHE A 7 -50.74 30.35 -56.60
C PHE A 7 -50.99 30.87 -55.18
N ILE A 8 -51.96 30.29 -54.49
CA ILE A 8 -52.10 30.40 -53.03
C ILE A 8 -52.46 28.98 -52.59
N ILE A 9 -51.89 28.50 -51.48
CA ILE A 9 -51.92 27.10 -50.97
C ILE A 9 -50.74 26.28 -51.53
N PRO A 10 -49.51 26.42 -50.98
CA PRO A 10 -49.18 25.70 -49.75
C PRO A 10 -48.08 26.41 -48.92
N LEU A 11 -48.44 27.26 -47.97
CA LEU A 11 -47.44 27.83 -47.04
C LEU A 11 -47.85 27.80 -45.57
N ILE A 12 -48.96 27.12 -45.23
CA ILE A 12 -49.53 27.14 -43.88
C ILE A 12 -49.38 25.80 -43.14
N ILE A 13 -48.96 24.72 -43.80
CA ILE A 13 -48.88 23.38 -43.14
C ILE A 13 -47.48 23.04 -42.62
N THR A 14 -46.44 23.81 -42.96
CA THR A 14 -45.05 23.53 -42.53
C THR A 14 -44.60 24.33 -41.30
N LEU A 15 -45.51 25.03 -40.60
CA LEU A 15 -45.19 25.83 -39.41
C LEU A 15 -45.78 25.30 -38.10
N CYS A 16 -46.37 24.10 -38.09
CA CYS A 16 -46.94 23.49 -36.87
C CYS A 16 -46.14 22.30 -36.31
N ILE A 17 -45.06 21.86 -36.95
CA ILE A 17 -44.27 20.70 -36.47
C ILE A 17 -43.05 21.11 -35.60
N SER A 18 -42.69 22.39 -35.56
CA SER A 18 -41.46 22.84 -34.87
C SER A 18 -41.61 23.13 -33.38
N LEU A 19 -42.80 22.98 -32.79
CA LEU A 19 -43.07 23.41 -31.40
C LEU A 19 -43.20 22.28 -30.35
N ILE A 20 -42.98 21.02 -30.73
CA ILE A 20 -43.16 19.88 -29.79
C ILE A 20 -41.82 19.23 -29.35
N ALA A 21 -40.68 19.57 -29.96
CA ALA A 21 -39.39 18.94 -29.65
C ALA A 21 -38.54 19.64 -28.56
N GLY A 22 -39.17 20.42 -27.67
CA GLY A 22 -38.46 21.27 -26.68
C GLY A 22 -38.66 20.90 -25.20
N CYS A 23 -39.46 19.88 -24.87
CA CYS A 23 -39.62 19.43 -23.48
C CYS A 23 -38.50 18.46 -23.08
N LYS A 24 -37.27 18.99 -22.99
CA LYS A 24 -36.17 18.34 -22.27
C LYS A 24 -36.62 18.25 -20.81
N LYS A 25 -37.18 17.09 -20.41
CA LYS A 25 -37.52 16.76 -19.02
C LYS A 25 -36.34 17.23 -18.16
N ARG A 26 -36.54 18.30 -17.38
CA ARG A 26 -35.64 18.66 -16.29
C ARG A 26 -35.70 17.46 -15.36
N GLN A 27 -34.72 16.57 -15.47
CA GLN A 27 -34.52 15.57 -14.44
C GLN A 27 -34.46 16.32 -13.12
N PRO A 28 -35.27 15.91 -12.11
CA PRO A 28 -35.20 16.54 -10.81
C PRO A 28 -33.73 16.51 -10.40
N LYS A 29 -33.16 17.67 -10.07
CA LYS A 29 -31.86 17.75 -9.38
C LYS A 29 -32.02 16.81 -8.19
N LYS A 30 -31.50 15.60 -8.32
CA LYS A 30 -31.45 14.62 -7.24
C LYS A 30 -30.78 15.41 -6.13
N ASN A 31 -31.47 15.59 -5.01
CA ASN A 31 -30.93 16.25 -3.84
C ASN A 31 -29.65 15.47 -3.51
N GLN A 32 -28.51 15.97 -3.98
CA GLN A 32 -27.20 15.44 -3.67
C GLN A 32 -26.95 15.88 -2.23
N ALA A 33 -27.61 15.19 -1.31
CA ALA A 33 -27.15 15.12 0.06
C ALA A 33 -25.75 14.50 -0.06
N GLY A 34 -24.75 15.36 -0.13
CA GLY A 34 -23.36 14.94 -0.30
C GLY A 34 -23.04 13.88 0.73
N GLN A 35 -22.37 12.82 0.30
CA GLN A 35 -22.04 11.71 1.18
C GLN A 35 -21.10 12.20 2.27
N PHE A 36 -21.40 11.82 3.52
CA PHE A 36 -20.58 12.21 4.65
C PHE A 36 -19.42 11.23 4.80
N VAL A 37 -18.21 11.78 4.89
CA VAL A 37 -16.98 10.99 5.03
C VAL A 37 -16.19 11.49 6.22
N LYS A 38 -15.59 10.57 6.96
CA LYS A 38 -14.57 10.91 7.96
C LYS A 38 -13.21 10.80 7.30
N VAL A 39 -12.32 11.74 7.60
CA VAL A 39 -10.99 11.78 7.00
C VAL A 39 -9.89 11.71 8.05
N ILE A 40 -8.71 11.29 7.60
CA ILE A 40 -7.46 11.46 8.34
C ILE A 40 -6.46 12.20 7.45
N ALA A 41 -5.55 12.94 8.05
CA ALA A 41 -4.40 13.47 7.34
C ALA A 41 -3.37 12.35 7.11
N VAL A 42 -2.83 12.28 5.90
CA VAL A 42 -1.71 11.39 5.58
C VAL A 42 -0.49 11.85 6.35
N GLU A 43 -0.06 11.02 7.28
CA GLU A 43 1.24 11.14 7.90
C GLU A 43 2.26 10.39 7.03
N SER A 44 3.26 11.12 6.54
CA SER A 44 4.40 10.47 5.91
C SER A 44 5.18 9.75 6.98
N VAL A 45 5.31 8.44 6.82
CA VAL A 45 6.38 7.71 7.47
C VAL A 45 7.64 8.03 6.68
N ALA A 46 8.42 9.02 7.13
CA ALA A 46 9.81 9.07 6.73
C ALA A 46 10.50 7.83 7.33
N PRO A 47 11.33 7.08 6.59
CA PRO A 47 12.05 5.93 7.13
C PRO A 47 13.17 6.33 8.11
N GLU A 48 13.07 7.46 8.81
CA GLU A 48 14.06 7.85 9.83
C GLU A 48 14.14 6.84 10.98
N LYS A 49 13.04 6.09 11.21
CA LYS A 49 13.02 4.87 12.03
C LYS A 49 12.14 3.84 11.33
N GLY A 50 12.77 2.80 10.78
CA GLY A 50 12.07 1.76 10.01
C GLY A 50 10.94 1.11 10.80
N TYR A 51 9.80 0.92 10.15
CA TYR A 51 8.64 0.20 10.70
C TYR A 51 8.85 -1.29 10.53
N PRO A 52 8.90 -2.13 11.58
CA PRO A 52 9.15 -3.55 11.44
C PRO A 52 7.96 -4.25 10.77
N THR A 53 7.87 -4.19 9.44
CA THR A 53 7.03 -5.10 8.67
C THR A 53 7.69 -6.47 8.72
N PHE A 54 7.01 -7.42 9.33
CA PHE A 54 7.37 -8.83 9.24
C PHE A 54 7.19 -9.28 7.78
N GLY A 55 8.29 -9.23 7.03
CA GLY A 55 8.47 -10.13 5.90
C GLY A 55 8.37 -11.56 6.43
N LYS A 56 7.65 -12.40 5.68
CA LYS A 56 7.50 -13.85 5.90
C LYS A 56 8.75 -14.43 6.58
N ILE A 57 8.57 -15.00 7.77
CA ILE A 57 9.63 -15.74 8.47
C ILE A 57 10.04 -16.89 7.55
N VAL A 58 11.19 -16.76 6.92
CA VAL A 58 11.81 -17.87 6.18
C VAL A 58 12.81 -18.49 7.16
N PRO A 59 12.52 -19.66 7.75
CA PRO A 59 13.47 -20.34 8.60
C PRO A 59 14.70 -20.67 7.75
N ALA A 60 15.85 -20.10 8.12
CA ALA A 60 17.10 -20.43 7.48
C ALA A 60 17.63 -21.71 8.12
N PHE A 61 17.51 -22.82 7.40
CA PHE A 61 18.12 -24.08 7.80
C PHE A 61 19.65 -24.01 7.55
N GLY A 62 20.35 -23.21 8.35
CA GLY A 62 21.80 -23.20 8.41
C GLY A 62 22.29 -24.36 9.28
N ARG A 63 22.88 -25.39 8.67
CA ARG A 63 23.61 -26.43 9.40
C ARG A 63 24.99 -25.89 9.78
N THR A 64 25.21 -25.51 11.04
CA THR A 64 26.55 -25.16 11.54
C THR A 64 26.92 -26.04 12.73
N LYS A 65 28.05 -26.75 12.62
CA LYS A 65 28.58 -27.67 13.64
C LYS A 65 29.73 -27.01 14.37
N TYR A 66 29.50 -26.37 15.51
CA TYR A 66 30.61 -25.90 16.33
C TYR A 66 30.28 -25.87 17.84
N LYS A 67 31.15 -26.47 18.66
CA LYS A 67 31.13 -26.42 20.14
C LYS A 67 32.08 -25.30 20.62
N PHE A 68 31.69 -24.49 21.62
CA PHE A 68 32.51 -23.35 22.09
C PHE A 68 32.62 -23.21 23.62
N SER A 69 33.55 -22.34 24.03
CA SER A 69 33.83 -21.98 25.42
C SER A 69 32.88 -20.87 25.92
N PRO A 70 32.37 -20.91 27.18
CA PRO A 70 31.36 -19.98 27.70
C PRO A 70 31.76 -18.50 27.74
N ASN A 71 33.05 -18.19 27.69
CA ASN A 71 33.60 -16.86 28.00
C ASN A 71 34.18 -16.12 26.77
N ALA A 72 34.07 -16.70 25.57
CA ALA A 72 34.61 -16.09 24.35
C ALA A 72 33.47 -15.56 23.48
N SER A 73 33.44 -14.24 23.26
CA SER A 73 32.65 -13.67 22.17
C SER A 73 33.21 -14.22 20.86
N THR A 74 32.46 -15.12 20.24
CA THR A 74 32.90 -15.77 19.01
C THR A 74 32.13 -15.18 17.84
N GLU A 75 32.83 -14.95 16.72
CA GLU A 75 32.21 -14.53 15.46
C GLU A 75 31.73 -15.77 14.70
N PHE A 76 30.53 -15.66 14.15
CA PHE A 76 29.85 -16.74 13.46
C PHE A 76 29.42 -16.28 12.08
N ASP A 77 29.67 -17.12 11.08
CA ASP A 77 29.16 -16.94 9.72
C ASP A 77 27.99 -17.90 9.50
N LEU A 78 26.85 -17.35 9.11
CA LEU A 78 25.60 -18.06 8.84
C LEU A 78 25.23 -17.90 7.38
N ASN A 79 25.06 -19.04 6.69
CA ASN A 79 24.46 -19.07 5.37
C ASN A 79 22.94 -19.11 5.51
N VAL A 80 22.26 -18.18 4.85
CA VAL A 80 20.82 -17.96 4.95
C VAL A 80 20.21 -18.10 3.56
N ASP A 81 19.42 -19.14 3.34
CA ASP A 81 18.62 -19.25 2.12
C ASP A 81 17.46 -18.26 2.20
N VAL A 82 17.32 -17.41 1.16
CA VAL A 82 16.30 -16.37 1.10
C VAL A 82 15.64 -16.32 -0.28
N PRO A 83 14.35 -15.96 -0.37
CA PRO A 83 13.70 -15.68 -1.64
C PRO A 83 14.38 -14.53 -2.41
N PRO A 84 14.29 -14.50 -3.76
CA PRO A 84 14.89 -13.45 -4.59
C PRO A 84 14.47 -12.02 -4.22
N GLU A 85 13.27 -11.84 -3.67
CA GLU A 85 12.73 -10.55 -3.24
C GLU A 85 13.54 -9.98 -2.08
N ILE A 86 13.88 -10.82 -1.10
CA ILE A 86 14.71 -10.44 0.05
C ILE A 86 16.15 -10.18 -0.40
N LEU A 87 16.69 -11.03 -1.28
CA LEU A 87 18.04 -10.86 -1.81
C LEU A 87 18.21 -9.52 -2.54
N SER A 88 17.17 -9.11 -3.29
CA SER A 88 17.11 -7.83 -4.00
C SER A 88 16.90 -6.65 -3.05
N ALA A 89 16.24 -6.86 -1.92
CA ALA A 89 15.86 -5.81 -0.97
C ALA A 89 16.97 -5.46 0.03
N VAL A 90 17.70 -6.46 0.55
CA VAL A 90 18.64 -6.32 1.67
C VAL A 90 20.02 -5.87 1.17
N PRO A 91 20.54 -4.66 1.41
CA PRO A 91 21.87 -4.25 0.95
C PRO A 91 23.01 -5.04 1.60
N LEU A 92 24.19 -5.05 0.96
CA LEU A 92 25.41 -5.49 1.64
C LEU A 92 25.71 -4.58 2.83
N ARG A 93 26.36 -5.14 3.86
CA ARG A 93 26.70 -4.46 5.13
C ARG A 93 25.51 -4.01 5.96
N SER A 94 24.30 -4.43 5.61
CA SER A 94 23.13 -4.17 6.42
C SER A 94 23.14 -4.97 7.72
N GLU A 95 22.58 -4.36 8.78
CA GLU A 95 22.31 -5.06 10.03
C GLU A 95 21.04 -5.92 9.92
N VAL A 96 21.07 -7.12 10.48
CA VAL A 96 19.94 -8.05 10.66
C VAL A 96 19.90 -8.53 12.10
N LYS A 97 18.79 -9.11 12.55
CA LYS A 97 18.73 -9.79 13.87
C LYS A 97 18.74 -11.30 13.67
N VAL A 98 19.55 -12.02 14.43
CA VAL A 98 19.65 -13.48 14.39
C VAL A 98 19.10 -14.03 15.70
N LYS A 99 18.12 -14.91 15.62
CA LYS A 99 17.50 -15.58 16.76
C LYS A 99 17.87 -17.06 16.74
N LEU A 100 18.40 -17.55 17.85
CA LEU A 100 18.91 -18.91 17.99
C LEU A 100 17.88 -19.78 18.75
N PRO A 101 17.46 -20.93 18.20
CA PRO A 101 16.24 -21.66 18.58
C PRO A 101 16.23 -22.30 19.97
N LEU A 102 17.39 -22.53 20.61
CA LEU A 102 17.45 -23.09 21.98
C LEU A 102 17.95 -22.12 23.03
N THR A 103 18.12 -20.87 22.65
CA THR A 103 18.49 -19.83 23.58
C THR A 103 17.23 -18.98 23.73
N ASN A 104 16.66 -18.88 24.94
CA ASN A 104 15.63 -17.87 25.25
C ASN A 104 16.23 -16.45 25.20
N SER A 105 17.22 -16.24 24.34
CA SER A 105 18.00 -15.03 24.21
C SER A 105 17.24 -14.01 23.40
N VAL A 106 17.50 -12.76 23.74
CA VAL A 106 17.30 -11.62 22.85
C VAL A 106 18.02 -11.91 21.53
N PRO A 107 17.37 -11.66 20.36
CA PRO A 107 18.03 -11.75 19.07
C PRO A 107 19.32 -10.93 19.03
N VAL A 108 20.39 -11.50 18.46
CA VAL A 108 21.70 -10.86 18.35
C VAL A 108 21.84 -10.13 17.01
N SER A 109 22.57 -9.02 16.98
CA SER A 109 22.85 -8.31 15.73
C SER A 109 23.81 -9.10 14.83
N GLY A 110 23.48 -9.18 13.56
CA GLY A 110 24.32 -9.70 12.49
C GLY A 110 24.48 -8.71 11.34
N ILE A 111 25.47 -8.92 10.48
CA ILE A 111 25.79 -8.08 9.33
C ILE A 111 25.81 -8.94 8.07
N VAL A 112 25.13 -8.51 7.01
CA VAL A 112 25.16 -9.17 5.70
C VAL A 112 26.51 -8.88 5.03
N LEU A 113 27.31 -9.93 4.80
CA LEU A 113 28.64 -9.82 4.20
C LEU A 113 28.62 -10.01 2.69
N SER A 114 27.82 -10.97 2.20
CA SER A 114 27.75 -11.30 0.78
C SER A 114 26.38 -11.81 0.38
N LYS A 115 26.14 -11.83 -0.95
CA LYS A 115 24.94 -12.39 -1.58
C LYS A 115 25.38 -13.31 -2.72
N SER A 116 24.66 -14.40 -2.92
CA SER A 116 24.85 -15.32 -4.04
C SER A 116 23.53 -15.99 -4.37
N GLU A 117 23.07 -15.91 -5.63
CA GLU A 117 21.82 -16.51 -6.13
C GLU A 117 20.60 -16.34 -5.20
N ASN A 118 20.41 -17.25 -4.24
CA ASN A 118 19.32 -17.25 -3.26
C ASN A 118 19.82 -17.32 -1.80
N ARG A 119 21.05 -16.88 -1.55
CA ARG A 119 21.76 -17.00 -0.27
C ARG A 119 22.37 -15.69 0.17
N LEU A 120 22.30 -15.44 1.48
CA LEU A 120 23.04 -14.40 2.17
C LEU A 120 24.05 -15.02 3.13
N LEU A 121 25.23 -14.43 3.20
CA LEU A 121 26.18 -14.71 4.28
C LEU A 121 26.02 -13.65 5.36
N VAL A 122 25.61 -14.05 6.56
CA VAL A 122 25.39 -13.17 7.70
C VAL A 122 26.43 -13.46 8.79
N ARG A 123 27.18 -12.45 9.20
CA ARG A 123 28.12 -12.55 10.33
C ARG A 123 27.53 -11.96 11.59
N PHE A 124 27.55 -12.70 12.69
CA PHE A 124 27.09 -12.20 13.99
C PHE A 124 28.04 -12.61 15.12
N ARG A 125 27.91 -11.94 16.27
CA ARG A 125 28.66 -12.28 17.49
C ARG A 125 27.71 -12.85 18.53
N PHE A 126 28.13 -13.95 19.15
CA PHE A 126 27.36 -14.59 20.21
C PHE A 126 28.28 -15.00 21.37
N GLN A 127 27.83 -14.74 22.59
CA GLN A 127 28.48 -15.15 23.83
C GLN A 127 27.61 -16.21 24.48
N GLY A 128 27.96 -17.48 24.29
CA GLY A 128 27.22 -18.61 24.82
C GLY A 128 27.97 -19.93 24.69
N ARG A 129 27.48 -20.97 25.37
CA ARG A 129 28.20 -22.25 25.52
C ARG A 129 28.18 -23.12 24.28
N SER A 130 27.13 -23.02 23.47
CA SER A 130 27.01 -23.76 22.22
C SER A 130 25.93 -23.12 21.35
N ILE A 131 26.13 -23.17 20.05
CA ILE A 131 25.05 -23.07 19.07
C ILE A 131 24.84 -24.51 18.59
N ASP A 132 23.63 -25.01 18.73
CA ASP A 132 23.28 -26.35 18.28
C ASP A 132 22.80 -26.33 16.82
N GLU A 133 22.73 -27.50 16.19
CA GLU A 133 22.38 -27.65 14.77
C GLU A 133 20.90 -27.35 14.45
N SER A 134 20.14 -26.85 15.42
CA SER A 134 18.69 -26.65 15.33
C SER A 134 18.27 -25.52 14.38
N GLY A 135 19.21 -24.93 13.64
CA GLY A 135 18.99 -23.84 12.70
C GLY A 135 19.07 -22.47 13.36
N ALA A 136 18.94 -21.40 12.58
CA ALA A 136 18.88 -20.04 13.11
C ALA A 136 17.84 -19.23 12.32
N GLU A 137 17.07 -18.40 13.00
CA GLU A 137 16.12 -17.51 12.37
C GLU A 137 16.79 -16.16 12.11
N VAL A 138 16.78 -15.68 10.87
CA VAL A 138 17.26 -14.34 10.52
C VAL A 138 16.09 -13.43 10.26
N LEU A 139 15.99 -12.39 11.09
CA LEU A 139 15.01 -11.32 11.00
C LEU A 139 15.65 -10.16 10.25
N PHE A 140 15.17 -9.92 9.04
CA PHE A 140 15.61 -8.79 8.23
C PHE A 140 14.90 -7.52 8.70
N PRO A 141 15.61 -6.39 8.78
CA PRO A 141 14.92 -5.13 8.96
C PRO A 141 14.03 -4.87 7.74
N PRO A 142 12.94 -4.11 7.94
CA PRO A 142 12.04 -3.71 6.88
C PRO A 142 12.79 -2.91 5.80
N TYR A 143 12.93 -3.48 4.61
CA TYR A 143 13.49 -2.78 3.45
C TYR A 143 12.37 -2.20 2.61
N ILE A 144 11.93 -1.00 2.98
CA ILE A 144 10.96 -0.28 2.16
C ILE A 144 11.74 0.66 1.25
N LYS A 145 11.91 0.23 -0.01
CA LYS A 145 12.75 0.88 -1.03
C LYS A 145 12.28 2.26 -1.47
N SER A 146 11.06 2.67 -1.11
CA SER A 146 10.42 3.89 -1.59
C SER A 146 9.68 4.59 -0.45
N LYS A 147 9.42 5.90 -0.60
CA LYS A 147 8.56 6.65 0.33
C LYS A 147 7.20 5.95 0.42
N PHE A 148 6.84 5.52 1.62
CA PHE A 148 5.57 4.85 1.90
C PHE A 148 4.78 5.65 2.93
N PHE A 149 3.48 5.41 2.93
CA PHE A 149 2.52 6.04 3.82
C PHE A 149 1.82 4.96 4.62
N ALA A 150 1.59 5.21 5.90
CA ALA A 150 0.85 4.29 6.75
C ALA A 150 -0.60 4.78 6.85
N LEU A 151 -1.51 4.04 6.25
CA LEU A 151 -2.95 4.33 6.27
C LEU A 151 -3.67 3.26 7.10
N PRO A 152 -4.75 3.56 7.83
CA PRO A 152 -5.59 2.53 8.44
C PRO A 152 -6.00 1.50 7.39
N ILE A 153 -5.95 0.20 7.71
CA ILE A 153 -6.32 -0.83 6.73
C ILE A 153 -7.76 -0.63 6.22
N GLY A 154 -8.64 -0.14 7.09
CA GLY A 154 -10.03 0.19 6.77
C GLY A 154 -10.21 1.38 5.82
N SER A 155 -9.17 2.14 5.48
CA SER A 155 -9.25 3.20 4.46
C SER A 155 -8.88 2.70 3.05
N VAL A 156 -8.41 1.45 2.95
CA VAL A 156 -7.96 0.85 1.68
C VAL A 156 -9.06 -0.03 1.12
N ILE A 157 -9.49 0.26 -0.10
CA ILE A 157 -10.45 -0.57 -0.84
C ILE A 157 -9.69 -1.66 -1.59
N GLY A 158 -10.09 -2.91 -1.34
CA GLY A 158 -9.50 -4.09 -1.99
C GLY A 158 -8.01 -4.29 -1.68
N PRO A 159 -7.59 -4.29 -0.40
CA PRO A 159 -6.17 -4.32 -0.01
C PRO A 159 -5.39 -5.54 -0.54
N GLU A 160 -6.08 -6.66 -0.78
CA GLU A 160 -5.51 -7.91 -1.34
C GLU A 160 -5.81 -8.08 -2.84
N GLY A 161 -6.52 -7.13 -3.46
CA GLY A 161 -6.96 -7.20 -4.85
C GLY A 161 -5.90 -6.77 -5.85
N LYS A 162 -6.20 -6.94 -7.15
CA LYS A 162 -5.30 -6.51 -8.24
C LYS A 162 -5.19 -4.99 -8.39
N ASN A 163 -6.18 -4.24 -7.92
CA ASN A 163 -6.27 -2.78 -8.07
C ASN A 163 -6.71 -2.12 -6.76
N PRO A 164 -5.87 -2.16 -5.71
CA PRO A 164 -6.16 -1.47 -4.46
C PRO A 164 -6.16 0.05 -4.67
N TYR A 165 -7.06 0.74 -3.96
CA TYR A 165 -7.17 2.19 -4.05
C TYR A 165 -7.68 2.81 -2.74
N VAL A 166 -7.56 4.13 -2.63
CA VAL A 166 -8.15 4.94 -1.55
C VAL A 166 -8.89 6.12 -2.15
N PHE A 167 -9.66 6.83 -1.33
CA PHE A 167 -10.24 8.12 -1.70
C PHE A 167 -9.51 9.25 -0.99
N LYS A 168 -8.85 10.11 -1.77
CA LYS A 168 -8.35 11.40 -1.31
C LYS A 168 -9.49 12.41 -1.36
N ILE A 169 -9.70 13.16 -0.29
CA ILE A 169 -10.65 14.26 -0.27
C ILE A 169 -9.91 15.54 -0.62
N GLN A 170 -10.37 16.21 -1.67
CA GLN A 170 -9.79 17.45 -2.14
C GLN A 170 -10.92 18.34 -2.67
N ASP A 171 -10.98 19.58 -2.18
CA ASP A 171 -11.98 20.58 -2.59
C ASP A 171 -13.43 20.08 -2.48
N GLY A 172 -13.72 19.30 -1.42
CA GLY A 172 -15.06 18.71 -1.18
C GLY A 172 -15.41 17.56 -2.13
N LYS A 173 -14.44 17.00 -2.85
CA LYS A 173 -14.62 15.89 -3.79
C LYS A 173 -13.79 14.69 -3.39
N ALA A 174 -14.32 13.50 -3.66
CA ALA A 174 -13.60 12.24 -3.54
C ALA A 174 -12.80 11.94 -4.80
N ILE A 175 -11.49 11.88 -4.70
CA ILE A 175 -10.57 11.54 -5.78
C ILE A 175 -10.05 10.12 -5.55
N LYS A 176 -10.34 9.21 -6.47
CA LYS A 176 -9.86 7.84 -6.42
C LYS A 176 -8.38 7.79 -6.76
N LEU A 177 -7.56 7.34 -5.81
CA LEU A 177 -6.12 7.18 -5.99
C LEU A 177 -5.75 5.70 -5.98
N LYS A 178 -5.14 5.23 -7.07
CA LYS A 178 -4.52 3.92 -7.12
C LYS A 178 -3.31 3.89 -6.18
N ILE A 179 -3.17 2.78 -5.47
CA ILE A 179 -2.05 2.56 -4.55
C ILE A 179 -1.33 1.25 -4.88
N GLU A 180 -0.14 1.10 -4.30
CA GLU A 180 0.65 -0.12 -4.29
C GLU A 180 0.88 -0.54 -2.84
N PRO A 181 0.24 -1.62 -2.36
CA PRO A 181 0.47 -2.14 -1.03
C PRO A 181 1.89 -2.68 -0.90
N GLN A 182 2.59 -2.22 0.13
CA GLN A 182 3.94 -2.65 0.50
C GLN A 182 3.91 -3.63 1.69
N GLY A 183 2.82 -3.66 2.47
CA GLY A 183 2.63 -4.57 3.58
C GLY A 183 1.56 -4.09 4.57
N ILE A 184 1.41 -4.81 5.68
CA ILE A 184 0.50 -4.46 6.78
C ILE A 184 1.28 -4.46 8.10
N TYR A 185 1.06 -3.46 8.95
CA TYR A 185 1.70 -3.29 10.26
C TYR A 185 0.74 -2.63 11.26
N GLU A 186 0.56 -3.21 12.45
CA GLU A 186 -0.28 -2.65 13.53
C GLU A 186 -1.64 -2.08 13.03
N ASN A 187 -2.37 -2.87 12.23
CA ASN A 187 -3.67 -2.50 11.64
C ASN A 187 -3.62 -1.33 10.62
N LYS A 188 -2.43 -1.04 10.10
CA LYS A 188 -2.19 -0.06 9.03
C LYS A 188 -1.66 -0.75 7.77
N ALA A 189 -2.16 -0.36 6.61
CA ALA A 189 -1.56 -0.66 5.33
C ALA A 189 -0.37 0.28 5.08
N LEU A 190 0.79 -0.29 4.77
CA LEU A 190 1.92 0.45 4.23
C LEU A 190 1.73 0.52 2.71
N VAL A 191 1.65 1.72 2.16
CA VAL A 191 1.30 1.92 0.74
C VAL A 191 2.24 2.91 0.08
N SER A 192 2.56 2.69 -1.19
CA SER A 192 3.12 3.70 -2.08
C SER A 192 2.04 4.22 -3.04
N GLY A 193 2.22 5.45 -3.50
CA GLY A 193 1.26 6.12 -4.38
C GLY A 193 1.56 7.62 -4.49
N PRO A 194 0.75 8.36 -5.29
CA PRO A 194 0.91 9.79 -5.51
C PRO A 194 0.39 10.63 -4.32
N PHE A 195 0.81 10.28 -3.10
CA PHE A 195 0.40 10.97 -1.87
C PHE A 195 1.36 12.10 -1.50
N GLN A 196 0.80 13.12 -0.88
CA GLN A 196 1.54 14.17 -0.19
C GLN A 196 1.23 14.14 1.31
N ARG A 197 2.19 14.61 2.11
CA ARG A 197 1.96 14.74 3.56
C ARG A 197 0.85 15.77 3.78
N GLY A 198 -0.13 15.42 4.61
CA GLY A 198 -1.29 16.27 4.87
C GLY A 198 -2.46 16.07 3.91
N ASP A 199 -2.35 15.19 2.90
CA ASP A 199 -3.51 14.80 2.11
C ASP A 199 -4.61 14.22 3.02
N GLU A 200 -5.88 14.54 2.78
CA GLU A 200 -6.98 13.98 3.55
C GLU A 200 -7.47 12.69 2.88
N ILE A 201 -7.45 11.57 3.61
CA ILE A 201 -7.93 10.26 3.12
C ILE A 201 -9.19 9.86 3.85
N ALA A 202 -10.21 9.45 3.10
CA ALA A 202 -11.45 8.94 3.68
C ALA A 202 -11.19 7.61 4.42
N VAL A 203 -11.67 7.51 5.66
CA VAL A 203 -11.54 6.32 6.52
C VAL A 203 -12.87 5.66 6.87
N GLU A 204 -13.97 6.39 6.74
CA GLU A 204 -15.34 5.91 6.97
C GLU A 204 -16.29 6.55 5.95
N GLY A 205 -17.40 5.86 5.62
CA GLY A 205 -18.43 6.37 4.70
C GLY A 205 -18.03 6.26 3.22
N MET A 206 -17.16 5.32 2.88
CA MET A 206 -16.60 5.16 1.53
C MET A 206 -17.28 4.07 0.70
N GLU A 207 -18.27 3.34 1.25
CA GLU A 207 -18.83 2.11 0.66
C GLU A 207 -19.46 2.32 -0.71
N ASN A 208 -20.03 3.50 -0.94
CA ASN A 208 -20.72 3.87 -2.17
C ASN A 208 -20.05 5.01 -2.94
N LEU A 209 -18.86 5.41 -2.50
CA LEU A 209 -18.21 6.61 -3.02
C LEU A 209 -17.67 6.37 -4.43
N ALA A 210 -17.97 7.27 -5.35
CA ALA A 210 -17.44 7.27 -6.70
C ALA A 210 -16.32 8.30 -6.88
N ASP A 211 -15.49 8.09 -7.91
CA ASP A 211 -14.47 9.07 -8.28
C ASP A 211 -15.14 10.38 -8.78
N GLY A 212 -14.71 11.51 -8.25
CA GLY A 212 -15.26 12.84 -8.50
C GLY A 212 -16.53 13.21 -7.71
N GLU A 213 -17.02 12.32 -6.84
CA GLU A 213 -18.27 12.53 -6.10
C GLU A 213 -18.14 13.63 -5.03
N ASP A 214 -19.21 14.40 -4.86
CA ASP A 214 -19.28 15.46 -3.85
C ASP A 214 -19.47 14.87 -2.46
N VAL A 215 -18.61 15.28 -1.53
CA VAL A 215 -18.58 14.80 -0.15
C VAL A 215 -18.61 15.93 0.86
N ARG A 216 -19.02 15.60 2.08
CA ARG A 216 -18.93 16.48 3.25
C ARG A 216 -18.08 15.81 4.32
N VAL A 217 -17.01 16.48 4.72
CA VAL A 217 -16.12 15.98 5.77
C VAL A 217 -16.79 16.16 7.13
N LEU A 218 -16.90 15.06 7.88
CA LEU A 218 -17.27 15.06 9.29
C LEU A 218 -16.01 15.35 10.11
N LYS A 219 -16.05 16.44 10.88
CA LYS A 219 -15.00 16.81 11.84
C LYS A 219 -15.33 16.26 13.22
#